data_AF-A0AB34QVL5-F1
#
_entry.id   AF-A0AB34QVL5-F1
#
_cell.length_a   1.000
_cell.length_b   1.000
_cell.length_c   1.000
_cell.angle_alpha   90.00
_cell.angle_beta   90.00
_cell.angle_gamma   90.00
#
_symmetry.space_group_name_H-M   'P 1'
#
loop_
_entity.id
_entity.type
_entity.pdbx_description
1 polymer ?
#
loop_
_entity_poly.entity_id
_entity_poly.type
_entity_poly.pdbx_seq_one_letter_code
_entity_poly.pdbx_strand_id
1 'polypeptide(L)'
;MPDKIFEERIILVRAKNHRKVKDIIQKSFLEETFDNAAGGQTTKKLAAILDVFELLDDLDQEPLHLSEVYSRHLIFDKETSVKEAIEAYSLDK
;
A
#
# COMPACT_ATOMS: atom_id res chain seq x y z
N MET A 1 22.51 11.09 -10.78
CA MET A 1 22.34 10.15 -9.64
C MET A 1 21.65 8.93 -10.21
N PRO A 2 22.06 7.69 -9.90
CA PRO A 2 21.32 6.52 -10.36
C PRO A 2 19.89 6.62 -9.81
N ASP A 3 18.91 6.38 -10.67
CA ASP A 3 17.50 6.47 -10.31
C ASP A 3 17.20 5.47 -9.19
N LYS A 4 16.80 6.00 -8.02
CA LYS A 4 16.33 5.15 -6.92
C LYS A 4 14.91 4.72 -7.24
N ILE A 5 14.76 3.45 -7.60
CA ILE A 5 13.45 2.84 -7.83
C ILE A 5 12.84 2.46 -6.49
N PHE A 6 11.59 2.86 -6.26
CA PHE A 6 10.80 2.45 -5.09
C PHE A 6 9.70 1.49 -5.54
N GLU A 7 9.52 0.42 -4.78
CA GLU A 7 8.48 -0.58 -5.01
C GLU A 7 7.65 -0.71 -3.72
N GLU A 8 6.34 -0.53 -3.84
CA GLU A 8 5.39 -0.75 -2.75
C GLU A 8 4.73 -2.12 -2.90
N ARG A 9 4.59 -2.84 -1.78
CA ARG A 9 4.01 -4.20 -1.76
C ARG A 9 2.99 -4.34 -0.63
N ILE A 10 1.86 -4.96 -0.93
CA ILE A 10 0.87 -5.41 0.06
C ILE A 10 1.12 -6.90 0.34
N ILE A 11 1.22 -7.27 1.62
CA ILE A 11 1.63 -8.62 2.04
C ILE A 11 0.70 -9.10 3.14
N LEU A 12 0.07 -10.24 2.89
CA LEU A 12 -0.79 -10.92 3.85
C LEU A 12 0.06 -11.91 4.66
N VAL A 13 0.07 -11.74 5.98
CA VAL A 13 0.79 -12.64 6.89
C VAL A 13 -0.11 -13.11 8.01
N ARG A 14 -0.05 -14.40 8.34
CA ARG A 14 -0.69 -14.94 9.54
C ARG A 14 0.23 -14.72 10.73
N ALA A 15 -0.20 -13.91 11.70
CA ALA A 15 0.55 -13.61 12.90
C ALA A 15 -0.35 -13.64 14.14
N LYS A 16 0.20 -14.02 15.29
CA LYS A 16 -0.53 -14.04 16.57
C LYS A 16 -0.78 -12.65 17.16
N ASN A 17 -0.07 -11.63 16.67
CA ASN A 17 -0.18 -10.22 17.07
C ASN A 17 0.69 -9.34 16.17
N HIS A 18 0.44 -8.03 16.21
CA HIS A 18 1.20 -6.99 15.50
C HIS A 18 2.73 -7.07 15.68
N ARG A 19 3.23 -7.37 16.88
CA ARG A 19 4.67 -7.47 17.12
C ARG A 19 5.31 -8.56 16.26
N LYS A 20 4.60 -9.68 16.07
CA LYS A 20 5.05 -10.77 15.20
C LYS A 20 4.97 -10.45 13.72
N VAL A 21 4.06 -9.56 13.29
CA VAL A 21 4.00 -9.10 11.89
C VAL A 21 5.32 -8.45 11.49
N LYS A 22 5.81 -7.49 12.29
CA LYS A 22 7.08 -6.81 12.00
C LYS A 22 8.26 -7.79 11.91
N ASP A 23 8.35 -8.73 12.86
CA ASP A 23 9.38 -9.78 12.86
C ASP A 23 9.31 -10.65 11.59
N ILE A 24 8.11 -11.00 11.13
CA ILE A 24 7.90 -11.80 9.91
C ILE A 24 8.36 -11.00 8.69
N ILE A 25 7.86 -9.77 8.52
CA ILE A 25 8.21 -8.94 7.36
C ILE A 25 9.72 -8.69 7.30
N GLN A 26 10.36 -8.32 8.40
CA GLN A 26 11.82 -8.09 8.40
C GLN A 26 12.63 -9.33 8.00
N LYS A 27 12.19 -10.54 8.39
CA LYS A 27 12.84 -11.79 8.01
C LYS A 27 12.57 -12.19 6.56
N SER A 28 11.43 -11.79 6.00
CA SER A 28 11.06 -12.06 4.62
C SER A 28 11.76 -11.14 3.61
N PHE A 29 12.24 -9.97 4.04
CA PHE A 29 12.93 -8.99 3.19
C PHE A 29 14.38 -8.81 3.63
N LEU A 30 15.17 -9.86 3.42
CA LEU A 30 16.62 -9.79 3.62
C LEU A 30 17.25 -8.85 2.60
N GLU A 31 18.32 -8.18 3.02
CA GLU A 31 19.13 -7.40 2.10
C GLU A 31 19.81 -8.34 1.11
N GLU A 32 19.62 -8.10 -0.18
CA GLU A 32 20.15 -8.93 -1.26
C GLU A 32 20.90 -8.04 -2.24
N THR A 33 22.16 -8.39 -2.53
CA THR A 33 22.95 -7.74 -3.58
C THR A 33 23.23 -8.74 -4.69
N PHE A 34 22.96 -8.35 -5.93
CA PHE A 34 23.13 -9.19 -7.11
C PHE A 34 23.63 -8.37 -8.30
N ASP A 35 24.30 -9.05 -9.24
CA ASP A 35 24.75 -8.45 -10.49
C ASP A 35 23.54 -8.21 -11.41
N ASN A 36 23.41 -6.99 -11.93
CA ASN A 36 22.34 -6.62 -12.83
C ASN A 36 22.74 -6.77 -14.30
N ALA A 37 21.74 -6.77 -15.19
CA ALA A 37 21.94 -6.95 -16.63
C ALA A 37 22.76 -5.83 -17.30
N ALA A 38 22.96 -4.69 -16.61
CA ALA A 38 23.79 -3.59 -17.08
C ALA A 38 25.27 -3.71 -16.66
N GLY A 39 25.66 -4.82 -16.01
CA GLY A 39 27.03 -5.06 -15.55
C GLY A 39 27.41 -4.31 -14.27
N GLY A 40 26.44 -3.79 -13.53
CA GLY A 40 26.61 -3.21 -12.20
C GLY A 40 26.01 -4.09 -11.10
N GLN A 41 26.12 -3.64 -9.84
CA GLN A 41 25.48 -4.29 -8.71
C GLN A 41 24.19 -3.58 -8.32
N THR A 42 23.18 -4.36 -7.93
CA THR A 42 21.91 -3.86 -7.39
C THR A 42 21.69 -4.44 -6.02
N THR A 43 21.36 -3.58 -5.06
CA THR A 43 21.01 -3.98 -3.69
C THR A 43 19.53 -3.73 -3.45
N LYS A 44 18.79 -4.76 -3.05
CA LYS A 44 17.42 -4.68 -2.56
C LYS A 44 17.42 -4.67 -1.04
N LYS A 45 16.66 -3.75 -0.45
CA LYS A 45 16.48 -3.66 1.00
C LYS A 45 15.07 -3.19 1.34
N LEU A 46 14.54 -3.66 2.46
CA LEU A 46 13.30 -3.12 3.02
C LEU A 46 13.57 -1.70 3.52
N ALA A 47 12.89 -0.71 2.94
CA ALA A 47 13.04 0.69 3.34
C ALA A 47 12.21 1.01 4.60
N ALA A 48 10.92 0.65 4.60
CA ALA A 48 10.00 0.88 5.70
C ALA A 48 8.78 -0.05 5.60
N ILE A 49 8.10 -0.24 6.73
CA ILE A 49 6.73 -0.78 6.79
C ILE A 49 5.85 0.44 7.02
N LEU A 50 4.97 0.77 6.07
CA LEU A 50 4.16 1.99 6.11
C LEU A 50 2.94 1.83 7.00
N ASP A 51 2.26 0.69 6.93
CA ASP A 51 1.10 0.39 7.75
C ASP A 51 0.93 -1.12 7.97
N VAL A 52 0.15 -1.50 8.99
CA VAL A 52 -0.24 -2.89 9.28
C VAL A 52 -1.72 -2.91 9.65
N PHE A 53 -2.51 -3.63 8.85
CA PHE A 53 -3.93 -3.83 9.09
C PHE A 53 -4.18 -5.25 9.61
N GLU A 54 -5.05 -5.39 10.62
CA GLU A 54 -5.56 -6.69 11.04
C GLU A 54 -6.80 -7.02 10.20
N LEU A 55 -6.75 -8.16 9.50
CA LEU A 55 -7.94 -8.72 8.88
C LEU A 55 -8.72 -9.47 9.97
N LEU A 56 -9.90 -8.97 10.32
CA LEU A 56 -10.81 -9.63 11.25
C LEU A 56 -11.60 -10.69 10.48
N ASP A 57 -11.30 -11.96 10.73
CA ASP A 57 -12.04 -13.10 10.14
C ASP A 57 -13.42 -13.34 10.81
N ASP A 58 -13.71 -12.66 11.93
CA ASP A 58 -14.90 -12.88 12.75
C ASP A 58 -15.89 -11.71 12.63
N LEU A 59 -16.53 -11.61 11.46
CA LEU A 59 -17.69 -10.73 11.20
C LEU A 59 -19.03 -11.46 11.46
N ASP A 60 -19.00 -12.60 12.16
CA ASP A 60 -20.14 -13.53 12.28
C ASP A 60 -21.22 -13.08 13.28
N GLN A 61 -21.16 -11.87 13.82
CA GLN A 61 -22.21 -11.32 14.69
C GLN A 61 -22.63 -9.91 14.22
N GLU A 62 -23.68 -9.91 13.40
CA GLU A 62 -24.34 -8.77 12.73
C GLU A 62 -23.57 -8.16 11.56
N PRO A 63 -24.26 -7.78 10.46
CA PRO A 63 -23.63 -7.02 9.39
C PRO A 63 -23.28 -5.64 9.94
N LEU A 64 -22.04 -5.48 10.44
CA LEU A 64 -21.43 -4.18 10.53
C LEU A 64 -21.50 -3.61 9.12
N HIS A 65 -22.28 -2.55 8.95
CA HIS A 65 -22.24 -1.72 7.74
C HIS A 65 -20.87 -1.04 7.66
N LEU A 66 -19.82 -1.83 7.40
CA LEU A 66 -18.48 -1.36 7.05
C LEU A 66 -18.62 -0.78 5.64
N SER A 67 -18.88 0.51 5.59
CA SER A 67 -18.73 1.27 4.35
C SER A 67 -17.23 1.48 4.18
N GLU A 68 -16.59 0.70 3.31
CA GLU A 68 -15.25 1.04 2.81
C GLU A 68 -15.33 2.42 2.16
N VAL A 69 -14.73 3.43 2.81
CA VAL A 69 -14.68 4.79 2.27
C VAL A 69 -13.45 4.90 1.37
N TYR A 70 -13.64 4.66 0.08
CA TYR A 70 -12.66 5.03 -0.93
C TYR A 70 -12.71 6.55 -1.15
N SER A 71 -11.71 7.26 -0.63
CA SER A 71 -11.54 8.69 -0.91
C SER A 71 -10.57 8.89 -2.08
N ARG A 72 -10.97 9.69 -3.07
CA ARG A 72 -10.10 10.14 -4.17
C ARG A 72 -9.87 11.64 -4.00
N HIS A 73 -8.61 12.02 -3.86
CA HIS A 73 -8.22 13.42 -3.79
C HIS A 73 -7.98 13.94 -5.21
N LEU A 74 -8.82 14.87 -5.66
CA LEU A 74 -8.68 15.54 -6.95
C LEU A 74 -8.07 16.92 -6.72
N ILE A 75 -6.99 17.23 -7.43
CA ILE A 75 -6.34 18.54 -7.39
C ILE A 75 -6.86 19.33 -8.59
N PHE A 76 -7.35 20.54 -8.34
CA PHE A 76 -7.85 21.44 -9.37
C PHE A 76 -7.06 22.74 -9.36
N ASP A 77 -6.72 23.24 -10.55
CA ASP A 77 -6.02 24.52 -10.71
C ASP A 77 -6.93 25.74 -10.48
N LYS A 78 -8.25 25.51 -10.40
CA LYS A 78 -9.27 26.53 -10.17
C LYS A 78 -10.22 26.07 -9.07
N GLU A 79 -10.79 27.01 -8.34
CA GLU A 79 -11.85 26.72 -7.37
C GLU A 79 -12.98 25.96 -8.07
N THR A 80 -13.24 24.75 -7.59
CA THR A 80 -14.16 23.80 -8.24
C THR A 80 -15.11 23.28 -7.17
N SER A 81 -16.41 23.35 -7.45
CA SER A 81 -17.43 22.84 -6.55
C SER A 81 -17.48 21.30 -6.58
N VAL A 82 -18.01 20.70 -5.51
CA VAL A 82 -18.18 19.24 -5.41
C VAL A 82 -18.99 18.68 -6.58
N LYS A 83 -20.04 19.40 -7.02
CA LYS A 83 -20.90 18.97 -8.13
C LYS A 83 -20.15 18.91 -9.46
N GLU A 84 -19.36 19.94 -9.77
CA GLU A 84 -18.57 20.01 -11.00
C GLU A 84 -17.49 18.92 -11.03
N ALA A 85 -16.85 18.65 -9.89
CA ALA A 85 -15.88 17.57 -9.76
C ALA A 85 -16.50 16.18 -10.04
N ILE A 86 -17.70 15.91 -9.51
CA ILE A 86 -18.42 14.65 -9.75
C ILE A 86 -18.83 14.50 -11.21
N GLU A 87 -19.38 15.55 -11.84
CA GLU A 87 -19.80 15.50 -13.25
C GLU A 87 -18.64 15.27 -14.21
N ALA A 88 -17.45 15.82 -13.91
CA ALA A 88 -16.27 15.67 -14.75
C ALA A 88 -15.59 14.29 -14.61
N TYR A 89 -15.71 13.62 -13.47
CA TYR A 89 -14.96 12.39 -13.13
C TYR A 89 -15.84 11.20 -12.72
N SER A 90 -17.16 11.27 -12.93
CA SER A 90 -18.03 10.11 -12.80
C SER A 90 -17.62 9.04 -13.81
N LEU A 91 -17.29 7.84 -13.31
CA LEU A 91 -16.80 6.72 -14.12
C LEU A 91 -17.91 6.04 -14.95
N ASP A 92 -19.17 6.47 -14.80
CA ASP A 92 -20.33 5.95 -15.54
C ASP A 92 -20.71 6.82 -16.74
N LYS A 93 -19.74 7.08 -17.62
CA LYS A 93 -19.99 7.56 -18.99
C LYS A 93 -19.22 6.75 -20.02
#